data_AF-A0AAV0MWN6-F1
#
_entry.id   AF-A0AAV0MWN6-F1
#
_cell.length_a   1.000
_cell.length_b   1.000
_cell.length_c   1.000
_cell.angle_alpha   90.00
_cell.angle_beta   90.00
_cell.angle_gamma   90.00
#
_symmetry.space_group_name_H-M   'P 1'
#
loop_
_entity.id
_entity.type
_entity.pdbx_description
1 polymer ?
#
loop_
_entity_poly.entity_id
_entity_poly.type
_entity_poly.pdbx_seq_one_letter_code
_entity_poly.pdbx_strand_id
1 'polypeptide(L)'
;MYQHRESQTMSPAEGRTMIIGSAGFIGWFLADACLQSGRPTYLLVRSGPGFASRSLKSSKIKSLVDRGATILHGCVKDGELMEKLIRENKIEVVISAVGGDSYFIAGTDIGKFTMRAVEDPRTLNKTLHFQPRTNLLSINDLARIWESQLGRSLPRVTISEDDLLSAAKEMRIPQSIVAALTHDIFITGCQVNYNLDKPTDVEVCSLYPDASFRSIDDCFKEFHAKIDDSKQTSKPPPPSSNSNKNGIILAGSKTEAVFITA
;
A
#
# COMPACT_ATOMS: atom_id res chain seq x y z
N MET A 1 8.21 28.97 41.52
CA MET A 1 7.09 28.01 41.68
C MET A 1 6.51 27.75 40.30
N TYR A 2 6.90 26.63 39.67
CA TYR A 2 6.26 26.17 38.44
C TYR A 2 4.95 25.50 38.83
N GLN A 3 3.81 26.10 38.45
CA GLN A 3 2.51 25.47 38.60
C GLN A 3 2.39 24.31 37.61
N HIS A 4 2.24 23.12 38.15
CA HIS A 4 1.80 21.93 37.45
C HIS A 4 0.45 22.22 36.77
N ARG A 5 0.39 22.12 35.43
CA ARG A 5 -0.88 22.06 34.71
C ARG A 5 -1.50 20.69 35.03
N GLU A 6 -2.58 20.70 35.79
CA GLU A 6 -3.43 19.54 36.00
C GLU A 6 -3.89 18.98 34.65
N SER A 7 -3.73 17.67 34.46
CA SER A 7 -4.26 16.92 33.34
C SER A 7 -5.79 16.93 33.42
N GLN A 8 -6.43 17.83 32.66
CA GLN A 8 -7.88 17.81 32.49
C GLN A 8 -8.27 16.48 31.85
N THR A 9 -8.98 15.65 32.59
CA THR A 9 -9.64 14.46 32.07
C THR A 9 -10.76 14.92 31.13
N MET A 10 -10.61 14.66 29.82
CA MET A 10 -11.66 14.92 28.83
C MET A 10 -12.94 14.15 29.21
N SER A 11 -14.10 14.77 28.97
CA SER A 11 -15.38 14.11 29.21
C SER A 11 -15.52 12.88 28.30
N PRO A 12 -16.25 11.82 28.70
CA PRO A 12 -16.44 10.60 27.87
C PRO A 12 -17.14 10.85 26.53
N ALA A 13 -17.64 12.06 26.29
CA ALA A 13 -18.40 12.44 25.11
C ALA A 13 -17.57 13.18 24.06
N GLU A 14 -16.46 13.82 24.43
CA GLU A 14 -15.63 14.63 23.53
C GLU A 14 -14.54 13.77 22.86
N GLY A 15 -14.38 13.92 21.55
CA GLY A 15 -13.31 13.28 20.80
C GLY A 15 -13.59 11.85 20.32
N ARG A 16 -14.87 11.47 20.13
CA ARG A 16 -15.24 10.20 19.48
C ARG A 16 -14.58 10.12 18.10
N THR A 17 -13.66 9.17 17.96
CA THR A 17 -12.78 9.08 16.80
C THR A 17 -13.08 7.82 16.01
N MET A 18 -13.38 7.97 14.72
CA MET A 18 -13.50 6.84 13.80
C MET A 18 -12.21 6.68 13.00
N ILE A 19 -11.72 5.45 12.91
CA ILE A 19 -10.51 5.09 12.16
C ILE A 19 -10.88 4.18 11.01
N ILE A 20 -10.54 4.64 9.81
CA ILE A 20 -10.70 3.90 8.56
C ILE A 20 -9.35 3.26 8.23
N GLY A 21 -9.33 1.96 7.94
CA GLY A 21 -8.06 1.25 7.64
C GLY A 21 -7.30 0.75 8.88
N SER A 22 -7.98 0.57 10.01
CA SER A 22 -7.38 0.12 11.28
C SER A 22 -6.76 -1.28 11.26
N ALA A 23 -7.04 -2.09 10.24
CA ALA A 23 -6.39 -3.38 10.02
C ALA A 23 -4.99 -3.24 9.37
N GLY A 24 -4.69 -2.07 8.78
CA GLY A 24 -3.38 -1.71 8.26
C GLY A 24 -2.37 -1.41 9.38
N PHE A 25 -1.09 -1.30 9.03
CA PHE A 25 -0.05 -1.08 10.04
C PHE A 25 -0.22 0.26 10.75
N ILE A 26 -0.26 1.38 10.00
CA ILE A 26 -0.44 2.72 10.55
C ILE A 26 -1.80 2.83 11.25
N GLY A 27 -2.86 2.33 10.60
CA GLY A 27 -4.20 2.33 11.17
C GLY A 27 -4.30 1.59 12.51
N TRP A 28 -3.49 0.55 12.72
CA TRP A 28 -3.45 -0.16 14.00
C TRP A 28 -2.82 0.70 15.10
N PHE A 29 -1.67 1.34 14.84
CA PHE A 29 -1.01 2.20 15.82
C PHE A 29 -1.83 3.45 16.14
N LEU A 30 -2.52 4.02 15.15
CA LEU A 30 -3.44 5.13 15.38
C LEU A 30 -4.62 4.69 16.26
N ALA A 31 -5.18 3.50 16.02
CA ALA A 31 -6.24 2.96 16.86
C ALA A 31 -5.76 2.63 18.28
N ASP A 32 -4.57 2.06 18.40
CA ASP A 32 -3.91 1.80 19.65
C ASP A 32 -3.71 3.08 20.47
N ALA A 33 -3.15 4.13 19.87
CA ALA A 33 -2.92 5.42 20.51
C ALA A 33 -4.23 6.13 20.91
N CYS A 34 -5.26 6.09 20.06
CA CYS A 34 -6.57 6.62 20.40
C CYS A 34 -7.15 5.93 21.64
N LEU A 35 -7.08 4.59 21.71
CA LEU A 35 -7.51 3.83 22.88
C LEU A 35 -6.69 4.17 24.14
N GLN A 36 -5.36 4.26 24.01
CA GLN A 36 -4.48 4.62 25.14
C GLN A 36 -4.75 6.02 25.68
N SER A 37 -5.16 6.96 24.81
CA SER A 37 -5.55 8.31 25.22
C SER A 37 -6.94 8.40 25.86
N GLY A 38 -7.65 7.28 26.00
CA GLY A 38 -9.00 7.22 26.57
C GLY A 38 -10.10 7.73 25.63
N ARG A 39 -9.80 7.93 24.35
CA ARG A 39 -10.79 8.39 23.37
C ARG A 39 -11.73 7.26 22.97
N PRO A 40 -13.05 7.47 22.95
CA PRO A 40 -13.98 6.52 22.34
C PRO A 40 -13.59 6.27 20.88
N THR A 41 -13.17 5.05 20.57
CA THR A 41 -12.54 4.71 19.28
C THR A 41 -13.42 3.75 18.50
N TYR A 42 -13.74 4.12 17.27
CA TYR A 42 -14.57 3.37 16.34
C TYR A 42 -13.73 2.89 15.16
N LEU A 43 -13.84 1.64 14.76
CA LEU A 43 -13.08 1.05 13.65
C LEU A 43 -14.04 0.79 12.49
N LEU A 44 -13.86 1.48 11.36
CA LEU A 44 -14.62 1.18 10.16
C LEU A 44 -14.07 -0.08 9.49
N VAL A 45 -14.86 -1.14 9.49
CA VAL A 45 -14.52 -2.44 8.91
C VAL A 45 -15.40 -2.71 7.68
N ARG A 46 -14.75 -3.01 6.55
CA ARG A 46 -15.42 -3.27 5.28
C ARG A 46 -16.34 -4.49 5.35
N SER A 47 -17.63 -4.28 5.07
CA SER A 47 -18.63 -5.34 4.93
C SER A 47 -18.81 -5.75 3.47
N GLY A 48 -18.73 -7.04 3.18
CA GLY A 48 -18.93 -7.63 1.86
C GLY A 48 -18.69 -9.15 1.88
N PRO A 49 -19.27 -9.93 0.96
CA PRO A 49 -19.05 -11.38 0.89
C PRO A 49 -17.55 -11.66 0.75
N GLY A 50 -16.96 -12.31 1.77
CA GLY A 50 -15.53 -12.64 1.85
C GLY A 50 -14.62 -11.66 2.59
N PHE A 51 -15.02 -10.39 2.81
CA PHE A 51 -14.17 -9.37 3.45
C PHE A 51 -14.45 -9.18 4.94
N ALA A 52 -15.72 -9.21 5.36
CA ALA A 52 -16.10 -9.07 6.77
C ALA A 52 -15.50 -10.21 7.63
N SER A 53 -15.58 -11.45 7.13
CA SER A 53 -15.04 -12.64 7.80
C SER A 53 -13.51 -12.60 7.93
N ARG A 54 -12.79 -12.01 6.96
CA ARG A 54 -11.33 -11.96 6.96
C ARG A 54 -10.79 -10.85 7.87
N SER A 55 -11.47 -9.70 7.91
CA SER A 55 -11.09 -8.57 8.78
C SER A 55 -11.37 -8.84 10.25
N LEU A 56 -12.51 -9.47 10.58
CA LEU A 56 -12.85 -9.83 11.96
C LEU A 56 -12.01 -11.00 12.51
N LYS A 57 -11.48 -11.86 11.64
CA LYS A 57 -10.52 -12.93 12.00
C LYS A 57 -9.08 -12.43 12.19
N SER A 58 -8.79 -11.19 11.80
CA SER A 58 -7.47 -10.59 12.03
C SER A 58 -7.22 -10.48 13.54
N SER A 59 -6.19 -11.14 14.05
CA SER A 59 -5.76 -11.02 15.45
C SER A 59 -5.54 -9.56 15.88
N LYS A 60 -5.19 -8.69 14.94
CA LYS A 60 -5.00 -7.24 15.15
C LYS A 60 -6.30 -6.49 15.47
N ILE A 61 -7.36 -6.70 14.68
CA ILE A 61 -8.67 -6.05 14.93
C ILE A 61 -9.27 -6.58 16.22
N LYS A 62 -9.18 -7.90 16.45
CA LYS A 62 -9.64 -8.49 17.71
C LYS A 62 -8.93 -7.87 18.92
N SER A 63 -7.61 -7.70 18.86
CA SER A 63 -6.84 -7.06 19.93
C SER A 63 -7.28 -5.62 20.22
N LEU A 64 -7.68 -4.84 19.21
CA LEU A 64 -8.20 -3.48 19.42
C LEU A 64 -9.59 -3.49 20.05
N VAL A 65 -10.45 -4.44 19.64
CA VAL A 65 -11.79 -4.62 20.23
C VAL A 65 -11.70 -5.08 21.67
N ASP A 66 -10.83 -6.04 21.97
CA ASP A 66 -10.57 -6.52 23.34
C ASP A 66 -10.10 -5.39 24.27
N ARG A 67 -9.61 -4.27 23.69
CA ARG A 67 -9.17 -3.06 24.38
C ARG A 67 -10.18 -1.91 24.36
N GLY A 68 -11.41 -2.19 23.93
CA GLY A 68 -12.54 -1.25 24.00
C GLY A 68 -12.88 -0.51 22.71
N ALA A 69 -12.28 -0.86 21.57
CA ALA A 69 -12.69 -0.29 20.29
C ALA A 69 -14.04 -0.86 19.82
N THR A 70 -14.90 -0.01 19.26
CA THR A 70 -16.18 -0.41 18.68
C THR A 70 -16.06 -0.61 17.17
N ILE A 71 -16.54 -1.73 16.64
CA ILE A 71 -16.56 -1.94 15.19
C ILE A 71 -17.80 -1.29 14.58
N LEU A 72 -17.59 -0.50 13.53
CA LEU A 72 -18.64 -0.05 12.63
C LEU A 72 -18.47 -0.74 11.28
N HIS A 73 -19.55 -1.32 10.79
CA HIS A 73 -19.57 -2.04 9.53
C HIS A 73 -19.99 -1.12 8.40
N GLY A 74 -19.12 -0.93 7.40
CA GLY A 74 -19.43 -0.06 6.27
C GLY A 74 -18.31 0.06 5.25
N CYS A 75 -18.58 0.79 4.18
CA CYS A 75 -17.62 1.08 3.13
C CYS A 75 -17.56 2.59 2.94
N VAL A 76 -16.35 3.16 2.81
CA VAL A 76 -16.17 4.59 2.57
C VAL A 76 -16.85 5.06 1.27
N LYS A 77 -17.06 4.14 0.32
CA LYS A 77 -17.76 4.43 -0.95
C LYS A 77 -19.28 4.56 -0.81
N ASP A 78 -19.84 4.15 0.32
CA ASP A 78 -21.28 4.23 0.61
C ASP A 78 -21.55 5.52 1.40
N GLY A 79 -21.83 6.60 0.68
CA GLY A 79 -21.99 7.95 1.27
C GLY A 79 -23.14 8.04 2.27
N GLU A 80 -24.29 7.43 1.96
CA GLU A 80 -25.46 7.42 2.85
C GLU A 80 -25.19 6.65 4.14
N LEU A 81 -24.55 5.48 4.03
CA LEU A 81 -24.16 4.69 5.20
C LEU A 81 -23.10 5.42 6.03
N MET A 82 -22.12 6.07 5.39
CA MET A 82 -21.09 6.83 6.09
C MET A 82 -21.69 8.02 6.86
N GLU A 83 -22.60 8.77 6.24
CA GLU A 83 -23.31 9.86 6.90
C GLU A 83 -24.11 9.36 8.10
N LYS A 84 -24.84 8.26 7.93
CA LYS A 84 -25.58 7.60 9.01
C LYS A 84 -24.66 7.18 10.15
N LEU A 85 -23.57 6.48 9.87
CA LEU A 85 -22.61 6.00 10.87
C LEU A 85 -21.99 7.16 11.66
N ILE A 86 -21.60 8.25 10.98
CA ILE A 86 -21.03 9.43 11.61
C ILE A 86 -22.05 10.10 12.54
N ARG A 87 -23.28 10.32 12.06
CA ARG A 87 -24.34 10.99 12.85
C ARG A 87 -24.81 10.15 14.03
N GLU A 88 -25.14 8.89 13.83
CA GLU A 88 -25.67 8.00 14.88
C GLU A 88 -24.67 7.74 16.01
N ASN A 89 -23.39 7.56 15.65
CA ASN A 89 -22.33 7.34 16.64
C ASN A 89 -21.73 8.65 17.17
N LYS A 90 -22.24 9.80 16.73
CA LYS A 90 -21.76 11.14 17.11
C LYS A 90 -20.24 11.25 16.96
N ILE A 91 -19.72 10.79 15.81
CA ILE A 91 -18.30 10.83 15.49
C ILE A 91 -17.88 12.28 15.27
N GLU A 92 -16.84 12.72 15.97
CA GLU A 92 -16.33 14.09 15.90
C GLU A 92 -15.03 14.17 15.09
N VAL A 93 -14.24 13.09 15.10
CA VAL A 93 -12.97 13.01 14.39
C VAL A 93 -12.95 11.76 13.50
N VAL A 94 -12.56 11.91 12.24
CA VAL A 94 -12.34 10.79 11.32
C VAL A 94 -10.87 10.77 10.92
N ILE A 95 -10.20 9.64 11.12
CA ILE A 95 -8.81 9.41 10.74
C ILE A 95 -8.78 8.31 9.68
N SER A 96 -8.29 8.63 8.48
CA SER A 96 -8.11 7.65 7.41
C SER A 96 -6.65 7.20 7.35
N ALA A 97 -6.44 5.88 7.44
CA ALA A 97 -5.14 5.22 7.38
C ALA A 97 -5.15 4.07 6.36
N VAL A 98 -5.89 4.25 5.27
CA VAL A 98 -5.97 3.29 4.16
C VAL A 98 -4.78 3.52 3.25
N GLY A 99 -3.89 2.54 3.11
CA GLY A 99 -2.88 2.53 2.04
C GLY A 99 -3.56 2.29 0.68
N GLY A 100 -3.16 3.04 -0.34
CA GLY A 100 -3.82 3.05 -1.65
C GLY A 100 -3.62 1.76 -2.44
N ASP A 101 -4.70 1.29 -3.07
CA ASP A 101 -4.58 0.37 -4.21
C ASP A 101 -3.94 1.13 -5.39
N SER A 102 -3.18 0.44 -6.22
CA SER A 102 -2.48 1.04 -7.36
C SER A 102 -2.55 0.10 -8.57
N TYR A 103 -2.48 0.67 -9.78
CA TYR A 103 -2.51 -0.10 -11.01
C TYR A 103 -1.09 -0.48 -11.42
N PHE A 104 -0.83 -1.79 -11.53
CA PHE A 104 0.46 -2.32 -11.97
C PHE A 104 0.36 -2.88 -13.39
N ILE A 105 1.14 -2.31 -14.31
CA ILE A 105 1.10 -2.68 -15.74
C ILE A 105 2.46 -3.21 -16.17
N ALA A 106 2.47 -4.36 -16.84
CA ALA A 106 3.68 -4.88 -17.46
C ALA A 106 4.17 -3.92 -18.56
N GLY A 107 5.48 -3.67 -18.63
CA GLY A 107 6.04 -2.78 -19.66
C GLY A 107 5.68 -3.19 -21.10
N THR A 108 5.52 -4.49 -21.35
CA THR A 108 5.06 -5.03 -22.65
C THR A 108 3.64 -4.60 -22.98
N ASP A 109 2.74 -4.53 -21.99
CA ASP A 109 1.35 -4.10 -22.21
C ASP A 109 1.25 -2.59 -22.35
N ILE A 110 2.07 -1.83 -21.62
CA ILE A 110 2.18 -0.37 -21.83
C ILE A 110 2.48 -0.11 -23.31
N GLY A 111 3.56 -0.70 -23.85
CA GLY A 111 3.92 -0.53 -25.26
C GLY A 111 2.84 -1.00 -26.24
N LYS A 112 2.28 -2.20 -26.02
CA LYS A 112 1.22 -2.79 -26.86
C LYS A 112 0.00 -1.86 -26.98
N PHE A 113 -0.53 -1.39 -25.85
CA PHE A 113 -1.75 -0.57 -25.86
C PHE A 113 -1.49 0.87 -26.28
N THR A 114 -0.31 1.42 -25.98
CA THR A 114 0.11 2.71 -26.53
C THR A 114 0.14 2.66 -28.06
N MET A 115 0.73 1.62 -28.67
CA MET A 115 0.77 1.53 -30.14
C MET A 115 -0.62 1.31 -30.75
N ARG A 116 -1.51 0.56 -30.10
CA ARG A 116 -2.91 0.46 -30.53
C ARG A 116 -3.61 1.83 -30.52
N ALA A 117 -3.32 2.64 -29.51
CA ALA A 117 -3.95 3.95 -29.36
C ALA A 117 -3.47 4.99 -30.39
N VAL A 118 -2.25 4.87 -30.93
CA VAL A 118 -1.70 5.86 -31.90
C VAL A 118 -2.58 6.03 -33.13
N GLU A 119 -3.17 4.94 -33.64
CA GLU A 119 -3.96 4.94 -34.88
C GLU A 119 -5.48 4.87 -34.63
N ASP A 120 -5.91 4.89 -33.37
CA ASP A 120 -7.32 4.77 -33.01
C ASP A 120 -7.99 6.16 -32.94
N PRO A 121 -8.94 6.49 -33.83
CA PRO A 121 -9.58 7.81 -33.80
C PRO A 121 -10.28 8.14 -32.47
N ARG A 122 -10.63 7.12 -31.67
CA ARG A 122 -11.28 7.30 -30.36
C ARG A 122 -10.34 7.90 -29.31
N THR A 123 -9.03 7.84 -29.50
CA THR A 123 -8.00 8.33 -28.56
C THR A 123 -7.47 9.72 -28.94
N LEU A 124 -7.87 10.26 -30.09
CA LEU A 124 -7.42 11.56 -30.58
C LEU A 124 -7.77 12.68 -29.58
N ASN A 125 -6.73 13.41 -29.14
CA ASN A 125 -6.84 14.46 -28.11
C ASN A 125 -7.46 13.97 -26.79
N LYS A 126 -7.18 12.71 -26.43
CA LYS A 126 -7.63 12.09 -25.17
C LYS A 126 -6.45 11.73 -24.27
N THR A 127 -6.72 11.66 -22.97
CA THR A 127 -5.88 10.97 -21.99
C THR A 127 -6.29 9.51 -21.94
N LEU A 128 -5.35 8.61 -22.21
CA LEU A 128 -5.59 7.17 -22.14
C LEU A 128 -5.18 6.62 -20.77
N HIS A 129 -6.16 6.14 -20.01
CA HIS A 129 -5.98 5.61 -18.66
C HIS A 129 -5.90 4.08 -18.65
N PHE A 130 -4.89 3.55 -17.96
CA PHE A 130 -4.69 2.11 -17.79
C PHE A 130 -5.27 1.67 -16.45
N GLN A 131 -6.52 1.19 -16.45
CA GLN A 131 -7.20 0.76 -15.23
C GLN A 131 -7.67 -0.71 -15.26
N PRO A 132 -6.79 -1.68 -15.58
CA PRO A 132 -7.17 -3.08 -15.57
C PRO A 132 -7.49 -3.56 -14.16
N ARG A 133 -8.74 -3.94 -13.94
CA ARG A 133 -9.24 -4.39 -12.62
C ARG A 133 -8.48 -5.59 -12.06
N THR A 134 -7.92 -6.43 -12.91
CA THR A 134 -7.11 -7.59 -12.51
C THR A 134 -5.78 -7.20 -11.87
N ASN A 135 -5.30 -5.97 -12.10
CA ASN A 135 -4.00 -5.51 -11.64
C ASN A 135 -4.11 -4.30 -10.69
N LEU A 136 -5.30 -4.02 -10.17
CA LEU A 136 -5.51 -3.07 -9.09
C LEU A 136 -5.18 -3.76 -7.76
N LEU A 137 -4.04 -3.42 -7.17
CA LEU A 137 -3.48 -4.14 -6.02
C LEU A 137 -2.96 -3.15 -4.97
N SER A 138 -3.04 -3.52 -3.69
CA SER A 138 -2.26 -2.87 -2.64
C SER A 138 -0.83 -3.44 -2.59
N ILE A 139 0.09 -2.74 -1.93
CA ILE A 139 1.44 -3.28 -1.64
C ILE A 139 1.36 -4.62 -0.88
N ASN A 140 0.35 -4.78 -0.01
CA ASN A 140 0.14 -6.03 0.71
C ASN A 140 -0.29 -7.19 -0.21
N ASP A 141 -1.04 -6.91 -1.27
CA ASP A 141 -1.42 -7.91 -2.25
C ASP A 141 -0.21 -8.31 -3.11
N LEU A 142 0.58 -7.33 -3.56
CA LEU A 142 1.85 -7.58 -4.24
C LEU A 142 2.79 -8.47 -3.42
N ALA A 143 2.98 -8.14 -2.13
CA ALA A 143 3.81 -8.93 -1.23
C ALA A 143 3.31 -10.38 -1.15
N ARG A 144 2.00 -10.60 -1.06
CA ARG A 144 1.42 -11.96 -1.01
C ARG A 144 1.62 -12.72 -2.31
N ILE A 145 1.47 -12.08 -3.47
CA ILE A 145 1.76 -12.72 -4.77
C ILE A 145 3.22 -13.15 -4.81
N TRP A 146 4.14 -12.29 -4.38
CA TRP A 146 5.57 -12.63 -4.33
C TRP A 146 5.91 -13.75 -3.34
N GLU A 147 5.37 -13.72 -2.12
CA GLU A 147 5.51 -14.78 -1.11
C GLU A 147 5.01 -16.14 -1.63
N SER A 148 3.92 -16.12 -2.41
CA SER A 148 3.40 -17.32 -3.09
C SER A 148 4.37 -17.87 -4.12
N GLN A 149 5.06 -17.02 -4.89
CA GLN A 149 6.09 -17.46 -5.84
C GLN A 149 7.31 -18.05 -5.12
N LEU A 150 7.70 -17.46 -3.98
CA LEU A 150 8.84 -17.93 -3.20
C LEU A 150 8.56 -19.18 -2.34
N GLY A 151 7.28 -19.52 -2.11
CA GLY A 151 6.89 -20.58 -1.19
C GLY A 151 7.19 -20.28 0.28
N ARG A 152 7.42 -19.02 0.65
CA ARG A 152 7.70 -18.59 2.04
C ARG A 152 7.20 -17.18 2.31
N SER A 153 6.87 -16.89 3.56
CA SER A 153 6.54 -15.54 4.03
C SER A 153 7.80 -14.69 4.24
N LEU A 154 7.66 -13.39 4.04
CA LEU A 154 8.71 -12.40 4.27
C LEU A 154 8.35 -11.50 5.46
N PRO A 155 9.32 -11.07 6.28
CA PRO A 155 9.10 -10.03 7.27
C PRO A 155 8.58 -8.75 6.60
N ARG A 156 7.63 -8.07 7.26
CA ARG A 156 7.05 -6.81 6.77
C ARG A 156 7.51 -5.66 7.67
N VAL A 157 8.11 -4.64 7.08
CA VAL A 157 8.52 -3.41 7.75
C VAL A 157 7.79 -2.25 7.12
N THR A 158 7.12 -1.44 7.92
CA THR A 158 6.38 -0.29 7.41
C THR A 158 7.27 0.95 7.41
N ILE A 159 7.20 1.68 6.30
CA ILE A 159 7.67 3.05 6.16
C ILE A 159 6.44 3.95 6.36
N SER A 160 6.57 4.98 7.18
CA SER A 160 5.49 5.93 7.43
C SER A 160 5.40 6.99 6.33
N GLU A 161 4.28 7.71 6.30
CA GLU A 161 4.14 8.92 5.47
C GLU A 161 5.28 9.92 5.77
N ASP A 162 5.59 10.15 7.05
CA ASP A 162 6.65 11.08 7.47
C ASP A 162 8.03 10.66 6.99
N ASP A 163 8.31 9.35 6.92
CA ASP A 163 9.56 8.82 6.38
C ASP A 163 9.71 9.16 4.89
N LEU A 164 8.63 8.98 4.11
CA LEU A 164 8.62 9.32 2.68
C LEU A 164 8.72 10.83 2.45
N LEU A 165 7.99 11.63 3.24
CA LEU A 165 8.05 13.09 3.18
C LEU A 165 9.44 13.61 3.57
N SER A 166 10.07 13.01 4.58
CA SER A 166 11.43 13.36 4.99
C SER A 166 12.43 13.02 3.87
N ALA A 167 12.35 11.82 3.29
CA ALA A 167 13.19 11.43 2.15
C ALA A 167 12.98 12.31 0.91
N ALA A 168 11.76 12.79 0.66
CA ALA A 168 11.46 13.73 -0.40
C ALA A 168 12.08 15.12 -0.16
N LYS A 169 12.04 15.62 1.09
CA LYS A 169 12.62 16.92 1.47
C LYS A 169 14.13 16.99 1.34
N GLU A 170 14.83 15.86 1.30
CA GLU A 170 16.28 15.81 1.15
C GLU A 170 16.79 16.28 -0.22
N MET A 171 15.91 16.41 -1.23
CA MET A 171 16.23 16.89 -2.58
C MET A 171 17.41 16.15 -3.25
N ARG A 172 17.64 14.88 -2.91
CA ARG A 172 18.65 14.03 -3.55
C ARG A 172 18.07 13.40 -4.81
N ILE A 173 18.66 13.68 -5.96
CA ILE A 173 18.17 13.17 -7.24
C ILE A 173 18.89 11.85 -7.60
N PRO A 174 18.16 10.79 -7.99
CA PRO A 174 16.71 10.71 -8.20
C PRO A 174 15.89 10.27 -6.98
N GLN A 175 16.52 9.95 -5.84
CA GLN A 175 15.89 9.27 -4.70
C GLN A 175 14.69 10.03 -4.11
N SER A 176 14.81 11.34 -3.93
CA SER A 176 13.74 12.19 -3.40
C SER A 176 12.55 12.30 -4.36
N ILE A 177 12.77 12.21 -5.68
CA ILE A 177 11.69 12.12 -6.67
C ILE A 177 10.94 10.79 -6.47
N VAL A 178 11.68 9.69 -6.33
CA VAL A 178 11.07 8.37 -6.09
C VAL A 178 10.27 8.36 -4.79
N ALA A 179 10.79 8.95 -3.71
CA ALA A 179 10.08 9.07 -2.44
C ALA A 179 8.77 9.88 -2.58
N ALA A 180 8.81 11.02 -3.27
CA ALA A 180 7.62 11.85 -3.52
C ALA A 180 6.56 11.10 -4.35
N LEU A 181 6.96 10.39 -5.41
CA LEU A 181 6.04 9.59 -6.21
C LEU A 181 5.47 8.40 -5.42
N THR A 182 6.29 7.77 -4.58
CA THR A 182 5.85 6.65 -3.72
C THR A 182 4.80 7.13 -2.72
N HIS A 183 5.00 8.30 -2.12
CA HIS A 183 4.00 8.95 -1.26
C HIS A 183 2.70 9.21 -2.04
N ASP A 184 2.80 9.84 -3.21
CA ASP A 184 1.60 10.19 -3.98
C ASP A 184 0.82 8.95 -4.47
N ILE A 185 1.50 7.87 -4.81
CA ILE A 185 0.85 6.64 -5.25
C ILE A 185 0.22 5.89 -4.07
N PHE A 186 0.97 5.64 -2.99
CA PHE A 186 0.57 4.67 -1.96
C PHE A 186 -0.02 5.30 -0.70
N ILE A 187 0.20 6.60 -0.46
CA ILE A 187 -0.38 7.34 0.66
C ILE A 187 -1.57 8.18 0.20
N THR A 188 -1.40 9.02 -0.85
CA THR A 188 -2.50 9.89 -1.32
C THR A 188 -3.44 9.18 -2.30
N GLY A 189 -2.97 8.11 -2.96
CA GLY A 189 -3.78 7.31 -3.89
C GLY A 189 -3.99 7.96 -5.25
N CYS A 190 -3.02 8.73 -5.76
CA CYS A 190 -3.17 9.55 -6.97
C CYS A 190 -3.59 8.78 -8.23
N GLN A 191 -3.39 7.46 -8.28
CA GLN A 191 -3.81 6.61 -9.40
C GLN A 191 -5.30 6.22 -9.37
N VAL A 192 -5.95 6.33 -8.22
CA VAL A 192 -7.29 5.76 -7.97
C VAL A 192 -8.28 6.74 -7.32
N ASN A 193 -7.81 7.90 -6.86
CA ASN A 193 -8.59 8.89 -6.12
C ASN A 193 -9.34 9.89 -7.02
N TYR A 194 -9.53 9.57 -8.30
CA TYR A 194 -10.24 10.39 -9.28
C TYR A 194 -11.19 9.55 -10.14
N ASN A 195 -12.18 10.20 -10.73
CA ASN A 195 -13.11 9.58 -11.69
C ASN A 195 -12.73 9.96 -13.12
N LEU A 196 -13.01 9.05 -14.07
CA LEU A 196 -12.83 9.25 -15.50
C LEU A 196 -14.06 9.92 -16.15
N ASP A 197 -14.52 11.03 -15.57
CA ASP A 197 -15.78 11.67 -15.97
C ASP A 197 -15.58 12.71 -17.08
N LYS A 198 -14.34 13.07 -17.42
CA LYS A 198 -14.08 14.07 -18.45
C LYS A 198 -14.28 13.44 -19.83
N PRO A 199 -14.89 14.17 -20.78
CA PRO A 199 -14.98 13.70 -22.17
C PRO A 199 -13.63 13.45 -22.85
N THR A 200 -12.54 13.97 -22.26
CA THR A 200 -11.16 13.77 -22.71
C THR A 200 -10.52 12.50 -22.16
N ASP A 201 -11.15 11.82 -21.21
CA ASP A 201 -10.57 10.65 -20.55
C ASP A 201 -11.16 9.39 -21.18
N VAL A 202 -10.28 8.46 -21.56
CA VAL A 202 -10.67 7.15 -22.11
C VAL A 202 -9.89 6.04 -21.43
N GLU A 203 -10.51 4.90 -21.21
CA GLU A 203 -9.92 3.78 -20.48
C GLU A 203 -9.60 2.60 -21.42
N VAL A 204 -8.41 2.01 -21.26
CA VAL A 204 -7.87 0.99 -22.18
C VAL A 204 -8.75 -0.26 -22.27
N CYS A 205 -9.22 -0.80 -21.14
CA CYS A 205 -10.03 -2.03 -21.13
C CYS A 205 -11.41 -1.82 -21.79
N SER A 206 -11.92 -0.59 -21.75
CA SER A 206 -13.17 -0.18 -22.39
C SER A 206 -12.99 -0.02 -23.90
N LEU A 207 -11.84 0.47 -24.35
CA LEU A 207 -11.51 0.63 -25.77
C LEU A 207 -11.16 -0.70 -26.46
N TYR A 208 -10.50 -1.62 -25.74
CA TYR A 208 -9.97 -2.88 -26.26
C TYR A 208 -10.38 -4.08 -25.40
N PRO A 209 -11.68 -4.43 -25.35
CA PRO A 209 -12.20 -5.51 -24.49
C PRO A 209 -11.71 -6.91 -24.91
N ASP A 210 -11.21 -7.06 -26.14
CA ASP A 210 -10.65 -8.28 -26.71
C ASP A 210 -9.23 -8.59 -26.19
N ALA A 211 -8.54 -7.60 -25.63
CA ALA A 211 -7.14 -7.72 -25.25
C ALA A 211 -6.97 -7.81 -23.74
N SER A 212 -6.40 -8.91 -23.27
CA SER A 212 -6.01 -9.07 -21.88
C SER A 212 -4.69 -8.37 -21.55
N PHE A 213 -4.60 -7.99 -20.27
CA PHE A 213 -3.35 -7.60 -19.62
C PHE A 213 -2.66 -8.81 -19.03
N ARG A 214 -1.34 -8.79 -19.01
CA ARG A 214 -0.53 -9.72 -18.23
C ARG A 214 -0.82 -9.48 -16.75
N SER A 215 -1.01 -10.59 -16.02
CA SER A 215 -1.20 -10.53 -14.58
C SER A 215 0.13 -10.25 -13.87
N ILE A 216 0.06 -9.69 -12.67
CA ILE A 216 1.25 -9.51 -11.83
C ILE A 216 1.84 -10.86 -11.39
N ASP A 217 0.99 -11.88 -11.24
CA ASP A 217 1.43 -13.25 -10.95
C ASP A 217 2.35 -13.78 -12.06
N ASP A 218 1.96 -13.62 -13.34
CA ASP A 218 2.80 -14.03 -14.48
C ASP A 218 4.10 -13.22 -14.56
N CYS A 219 4.04 -11.92 -14.25
CA CYS A 219 5.24 -11.08 -14.21
C CYS A 219 6.22 -11.55 -13.12
N PHE A 220 5.72 -11.88 -11.94
CA PHE A 220 6.56 -12.35 -10.82
C PHE A 220 7.10 -13.77 -11.05
N LYS A 221 6.33 -14.66 -11.69
CA LYS A 221 6.82 -15.98 -12.13
C LYS A 221 8.03 -15.87 -13.05
N GLU A 222 7.94 -15.01 -14.07
CA GLU A 222 9.05 -14.78 -15.01
C GLU A 222 10.28 -14.20 -14.29
N PHE A 223 10.05 -13.25 -13.38
CA PHE A 223 11.13 -12.66 -12.59
C PHE A 223 11.80 -13.68 -11.65
N HIS A 224 11.01 -14.54 -11.01
CA HIS A 224 11.53 -15.60 -10.16
C HIS A 224 12.43 -16.57 -10.93
N ALA A 225 11.98 -17.02 -12.12
CA ALA A 225 12.78 -17.91 -12.98
C ALA A 225 14.15 -17.29 -13.34
N LYS A 226 14.18 -15.99 -13.67
CA LYS A 226 15.43 -15.27 -13.96
C LYS A 226 16.39 -15.21 -12.76
N ILE A 227 15.88 -15.11 -11.54
CA ILE A 227 16.70 -15.15 -10.33
C ILE A 227 17.37 -16.52 -10.17
N ASP A 228 16.63 -17.60 -10.42
CA ASP A 228 17.17 -18.97 -10.27
C ASP A 228 18.26 -19.28 -11.31
N ASP A 229 18.10 -18.82 -12.55
CA ASP A 229 19.11 -18.96 -13.61
C ASP A 229 20.40 -18.16 -13.30
N SER A 230 20.25 -16.97 -12.70
CA SER A 230 21.39 -16.13 -12.33
C SER A 230 22.27 -16.75 -11.23
N LYS A 231 21.69 -17.57 -10.34
CA LYS A 231 22.45 -18.29 -9.30
C LYS A 231 23.27 -19.45 -9.86
N GLN A 232 22.79 -20.11 -10.92
CA GLN A 232 23.47 -21.25 -11.54
C GLN A 232 24.68 -20.86 -12.39
N THR A 233 24.74 -19.62 -12.87
CA THR A 233 25.83 -19.13 -13.74
C THR A 233 27.03 -18.54 -12.98
N SER A 234 26.95 -18.41 -11.65
CA SER A 234 28.04 -17.94 -10.79
C SER A 234 29.05 -19.05 -10.40
N LYS A 235 29.84 -19.55 -11.35
CA LYS A 235 30.99 -20.43 -11.06
C LYS A 235 32.18 -19.58 -10.57
N PRO A 236 32.85 -19.92 -9.45
CA PRO A 236 33.96 -19.12 -8.93
C PRO A 236 35.14 -19.12 -9.91
N PRO A 237 35.89 -18.00 -10.04
CA PRO A 237 37.05 -17.92 -10.92
C PRO A 237 38.15 -18.87 -10.42
N PRO A 238 39.00 -19.41 -11.34
CA PRO A 238 40.11 -20.28 -10.95
C PRO A 238 41.12 -19.49 -10.09
N PRO A 239 41.80 -20.14 -9.14
CA PRO A 239 42.65 -19.46 -8.18
C PRO A 239 43.86 -18.86 -8.90
N SER A 240 43.95 -17.53 -8.91
CA SER A 240 45.17 -16.82 -9.30
C SER A 240 46.10 -16.69 -8.09
N SER A 241 47.34 -17.10 -8.29
CA SER A 241 48.46 -16.99 -7.36
C SER A 241 48.90 -15.54 -7.13
N ASN A 242 49.40 -15.29 -5.91
CA ASN A 242 50.30 -14.22 -5.47
C ASN A 242 49.72 -12.93 -4.84
N SER A 243 49.78 -12.94 -3.50
CA SER A 243 50.44 -11.98 -2.61
C SER A 243 50.24 -10.47 -2.84
N ASN A 244 49.41 -9.85 -2.01
CA ASN A 244 49.92 -8.99 -0.92
C ASN A 244 48.84 -8.74 0.14
N LYS A 245 49.20 -8.91 1.41
CA LYS A 245 48.31 -8.74 2.57
C LYS A 245 48.28 -7.26 2.96
N ASN A 246 47.08 -6.68 3.01
CA ASN A 246 46.58 -5.87 4.13
C ASN A 246 45.13 -5.45 3.82
N GLY A 247 44.19 -6.34 4.13
CA GLY A 247 42.77 -6.07 4.12
C GLY A 247 42.16 -6.60 5.41
N ILE A 248 41.52 -5.72 6.17
CA ILE A 248 40.70 -6.08 7.32
C ILE A 248 39.58 -6.99 6.78
N ILE A 249 39.57 -8.24 7.24
CA ILE A 249 38.51 -9.20 6.96
C ILE A 249 37.30 -8.77 7.79
N LEU A 250 36.21 -8.35 7.14
CA LEU A 250 34.89 -8.43 7.72
C LEU A 250 34.12 -9.55 7.02
N ALA A 251 33.76 -10.53 7.86
CA ALA A 251 33.13 -11.78 7.49
C ALA A 251 31.81 -11.56 6.74
N GLY A 252 31.52 -12.47 5.81
CA GLY A 252 30.34 -12.43 4.96
C GLY A 252 29.05 -12.37 5.75
N SER A 253 28.22 -11.37 5.45
CA SER A 253 26.81 -11.41 5.73
C SER A 253 26.09 -11.99 4.52
N LYS A 254 25.28 -13.03 4.75
CA LYS A 254 24.25 -13.46 3.79
C LYS A 254 23.41 -12.24 3.45
N THR A 255 23.34 -11.90 2.17
CA THR A 255 22.40 -10.90 1.68
C THR A 255 21.00 -11.48 1.78
N GLU A 256 20.32 -11.27 2.91
CA GLU A 256 18.88 -11.51 3.00
C GLU A 256 18.16 -10.39 2.24
N ALA A 257 17.35 -10.78 1.26
CA ALA A 257 16.48 -9.85 0.56
C ALA A 257 15.43 -9.32 1.54
N VAL A 258 15.59 -8.06 1.94
CA VAL A 258 14.60 -7.31 2.72
C VAL A 258 13.68 -6.60 1.73
N PHE A 259 12.38 -6.86 1.83
CA PHE A 259 11.37 -6.02 1.18
C PHE A 259 11.07 -4.84 2.11
N ILE A 260 11.41 -3.64 1.65
CA ILE A 260 11.11 -2.39 2.35
C ILE A 260 9.77 -1.89 1.79
N THR A 261 8.74 -1.79 2.62
CA THR A 261 7.38 -1.40 2.18
C THR A 261 7.01 0.00 2.64
N ALA A 262 6.65 0.86 1.68
CA ALA A 262 5.89 2.09 1.89
C ALA A 262 4.47 1.82 2.38
#